data_AF-W2NN99-F1
#
_entry.id   AF-W2NN99-F1
#
_cell.length_a   1.000
_cell.length_b   1.000
_cell.length_c   1.000
_cell.angle_alpha   90.00
_cell.angle_beta   90.00
_cell.angle_gamma   90.00
#
_symmetry.space_group_name_H-M   'P 1'
#
loop_
_entity.id
_entity.type
_entity.pdbx_description
1 polymer ?
#
loop_
_entity_poly.entity_id
_entity_poly.type
_entity_poly.pdbx_seq_one_letter_code
_entity_poly.pdbx_strand_id
1 'polypeptide(L)'
;PNSRGNHPNAVIFLTCDAYGVLPPVSKLSAGQAQYHFLSGYTAKVAGTERGITEPQATFSTCFGAAFMTLHPTKYADLLKKKLQEHNTNVYLINTGWTGGVYGVGKRMKLPYTRKCVDAVLDGSINNATFVKDPLFGFEIPTAVEGVPSEILNPKDSWTDKAAFDETALKLAKAFKENFKQFILPGNDLSVYGPNV
;
A
#
# COMPACT_ATOMS: atom_id res chain seq x y z
N PRO A 1 17.15 -30.37 -1.63
CA PRO A 1 16.32 -29.21 -1.19
C PRO A 1 14.93 -29.27 -1.86
N ASN A 2 13.88 -29.43 -1.06
CA ASN A 2 12.52 -29.23 -1.56
C ASN A 2 12.31 -27.73 -1.60
N SER A 3 12.36 -27.08 -2.77
CA SER A 3 12.23 -25.62 -2.96
C SER A 3 10.83 -25.10 -2.59
N ARG A 4 10.43 -25.27 -1.32
CA ARG A 4 9.13 -24.90 -0.74
C ARG A 4 9.35 -24.42 0.70
N GLY A 5 8.60 -23.41 1.11
CA GLY A 5 8.53 -22.95 2.51
C GLY A 5 7.22 -23.35 3.18
N ASN A 6 7.08 -22.98 4.46
CA ASN A 6 5.81 -23.08 5.20
C ASN A 6 4.82 -21.99 4.76
N HIS A 7 3.60 -22.02 5.31
CA HIS A 7 2.64 -20.92 5.14
C HIS A 7 3.22 -19.59 5.65
N PRO A 8 2.95 -18.47 4.97
CA PRO A 8 3.53 -17.18 5.33
C PRO A 8 2.93 -16.64 6.62
N ASN A 9 3.77 -16.17 7.53
CA ASN A 9 3.33 -15.41 8.71
C ASN A 9 2.96 -13.96 8.35
N ALA A 10 3.55 -13.44 7.27
CA ALA A 10 3.27 -12.11 6.75
C ALA A 10 3.25 -12.09 5.21
N VAL A 11 2.41 -11.23 4.63
CA VAL A 11 2.37 -10.89 3.20
C VAL A 11 2.64 -9.40 3.05
N ILE A 12 3.52 -9.04 2.11
CA ILE A 12 3.90 -7.66 1.83
C ILE A 12 3.43 -7.29 0.43
N PHE A 13 2.65 -6.22 0.33
CA PHE A 13 2.38 -5.53 -0.93
C PHE A 13 3.38 -4.39 -1.09
N LEU A 14 4.10 -4.38 -2.21
CA LEU A 14 4.98 -3.28 -2.57
C LEU A 14 4.24 -2.33 -3.49
N THR A 15 4.27 -1.05 -3.15
CA THR A 15 3.75 0.01 -4.01
C THR A 15 4.84 1.05 -4.21
N CYS A 16 4.93 1.62 -5.40
CA CYS A 16 5.82 2.74 -5.68
C CYS A 16 4.97 4.00 -5.81
N ASP A 17 4.61 4.61 -4.68
CA ASP A 17 3.77 5.81 -4.67
C ASP A 17 4.59 7.07 -5.01
N ALA A 18 4.43 7.61 -6.21
CA ALA A 18 5.07 8.86 -6.62
C ALA A 18 4.31 10.13 -6.24
N TYR A 19 3.15 9.99 -5.59
CA TYR A 19 2.43 11.11 -4.98
C TYR A 19 2.93 11.40 -3.56
N GLY A 20 3.65 10.48 -2.91
CA GLY A 20 4.24 10.69 -1.58
C GLY A 20 3.22 10.74 -0.45
N VAL A 21 2.08 10.06 -0.63
CA VAL A 21 0.93 10.05 0.27
C VAL A 21 0.92 8.81 1.16
N LEU A 22 1.35 7.65 0.63
CA LEU A 22 1.26 6.38 1.35
C LEU A 22 2.38 6.22 2.40
N PRO A 23 2.08 5.68 3.60
CA PRO A 23 3.07 5.44 4.64
C PRO A 23 4.21 4.52 4.21
N PRO A 24 5.41 4.64 4.81
CA PRO A 24 6.52 3.71 4.54
C PRO A 24 6.14 2.25 4.79
N VAL A 25 5.31 2.01 5.81
CA VAL A 25 4.72 0.70 6.12
C VAL A 25 3.38 0.91 6.81
N SER A 26 2.39 0.12 6.41
CA SER A 26 1.05 0.09 6.99
C SER A 26 0.63 -1.35 7.23
N LYS A 27 -0.01 -1.64 8.35
CA LYS A 27 -0.73 -2.90 8.56
C LYS A 27 -2.15 -2.78 7.97
N LEU A 28 -2.57 -3.83 7.27
CA LEU A 28 -3.88 -3.92 6.63
C LEU A 28 -4.76 -4.96 7.33
N SER A 29 -6.04 -4.63 7.52
CA SER A 29 -7.06 -5.64 7.80
C SER A 29 -7.23 -6.59 6.60
N ALA A 30 -7.85 -7.76 6.81
CA ALA A 30 -8.10 -8.70 5.72
C ALA A 30 -8.95 -8.09 4.58
N GLY A 31 -9.93 -7.23 4.91
CA GLY A 31 -10.74 -6.52 3.91
C GLY A 31 -9.93 -5.49 3.12
N GLN A 32 -9.08 -4.70 3.81
CA GLN A 32 -8.14 -3.79 3.15
C GLN A 32 -7.13 -4.56 2.28
N ALA A 33 -6.68 -5.73 2.72
CA ALA A 33 -5.79 -6.58 1.91
C ALA A 33 -6.47 -6.99 0.60
N GLN A 34 -7.76 -7.40 0.63
CA GLN A 34 -8.50 -7.67 -0.60
C GLN A 34 -8.63 -6.41 -1.48
N TYR A 35 -8.99 -5.26 -0.90
CA TYR A 35 -9.14 -3.99 -1.60
C TYR A 35 -7.84 -3.56 -2.30
N HIS A 36 -6.72 -3.57 -1.59
CA HIS A 36 -5.42 -3.16 -2.13
C HIS A 36 -4.83 -4.19 -3.09
N PHE A 37 -5.11 -5.48 -2.90
CA PHE A 37 -4.75 -6.53 -3.86
C PHE A 37 -5.50 -6.37 -5.19
N LEU A 38 -6.80 -6.14 -5.15
CA LEU A 38 -7.60 -5.87 -6.36
C LEU A 38 -7.20 -4.55 -7.02
N SER A 39 -6.95 -3.51 -6.22
CA SER A 39 -6.46 -2.22 -6.73
C SER A 39 -5.11 -2.35 -7.42
N GLY A 40 -4.15 -3.05 -6.79
CA GLY A 40 -2.81 -3.26 -7.34
C GLY A 40 -2.09 -1.95 -7.70
N TYR A 41 -2.21 -0.96 -6.81
CA TYR A 41 -1.73 0.40 -7.07
C TYR A 41 -0.21 0.51 -7.08
N THR A 42 0.31 1.18 -8.09
CA THR A 42 1.67 1.70 -8.19
C THR A 42 1.65 2.99 -9.00
N ALA A 43 2.68 3.82 -8.96
CA ALA A 43 2.80 4.95 -9.87
C ALA A 43 3.80 4.65 -10.98
N LYS A 44 3.49 5.10 -12.20
CA LYS A 44 4.48 5.29 -13.26
C LYS A 44 5.17 6.63 -13.02
N VAL A 45 6.50 6.63 -13.13
CA VAL A 45 7.32 7.82 -12.91
C VAL A 45 7.90 8.35 -14.22
N ALA A 46 8.19 9.65 -14.23
CA ALA A 46 8.80 10.29 -15.38
C ALA A 46 10.13 9.62 -15.72
N GLY A 47 10.35 9.32 -17.01
CA GLY A 47 11.57 8.69 -17.50
C GLY A 47 11.59 7.17 -17.55
N THR A 48 10.58 6.46 -17.00
CA THR A 48 10.49 4.99 -17.15
C THR A 48 9.65 4.54 -18.35
N GLU A 49 8.81 5.43 -18.92
CA GLU A 49 8.03 5.18 -20.14
C GLU A 49 8.02 6.43 -21.04
N ARG A 50 7.97 6.24 -22.37
CA ARG A 50 7.92 7.35 -23.33
C ARG A 50 6.64 8.17 -23.13
N GLY A 51 6.79 9.47 -22.91
CA GLY A 51 5.68 10.43 -22.82
C GLY A 51 5.15 10.69 -21.41
N ILE A 52 5.73 10.10 -20.36
CA ILE A 52 5.37 10.38 -18.97
C ILE A 52 6.28 11.48 -18.42
N THR A 53 5.71 12.66 -18.16
CA THR A 53 6.39 13.82 -17.58
C THR A 53 6.03 14.07 -16.11
N GLU A 54 4.88 13.55 -15.66
CA GLU A 54 4.37 13.66 -14.30
C GLU A 54 3.98 12.28 -13.75
N PRO A 55 3.97 12.07 -12.43
CA PRO A 55 3.45 10.86 -11.81
C PRO A 55 2.04 10.51 -12.28
N GLN A 56 1.88 9.28 -12.78
CA GLN A 56 0.57 8.75 -13.13
C GLN A 56 0.26 7.52 -12.28
N ALA A 57 -0.84 7.59 -11.54
CA ALA A 57 -1.41 6.44 -10.84
C ALA A 57 -1.70 5.32 -11.85
N THR A 58 -1.23 4.12 -11.55
CA THR A 58 -1.45 2.90 -12.33
C THR A 58 -1.98 1.81 -11.42
N PHE A 59 -3.04 1.16 -11.86
CA PHE A 59 -3.70 0.10 -11.12
C PHE A 59 -3.53 -1.21 -11.89
N SER A 60 -2.61 -2.04 -11.44
CA SER A 60 -2.35 -3.36 -12.03
C SER A 60 -2.97 -4.41 -11.13
N THR A 61 -4.23 -4.74 -11.41
CA THR A 61 -5.03 -5.71 -10.64
C THR A 61 -4.21 -6.92 -10.18
N CYS A 62 -4.32 -7.27 -8.90
CA CYS A 62 -3.57 -8.36 -8.25
C CYS A 62 -2.04 -8.19 -8.30
N PHE A 63 -1.55 -6.96 -8.52
CA PHE A 63 -0.14 -6.63 -8.80
C PHE A 63 0.44 -7.36 -10.03
N GLY A 64 -0.41 -7.86 -10.92
CA GLY A 64 -0.01 -8.77 -12.00
C GLY A 64 -1.07 -8.96 -13.07
N ALA A 65 -1.83 -7.91 -13.41
CA ALA A 65 -3.01 -7.99 -14.27
C ALA A 65 -2.75 -8.73 -15.59
N ALA A 66 -1.57 -8.57 -16.19
CA ALA A 66 -1.17 -9.21 -17.44
C ALA A 66 -1.16 -10.75 -17.41
N PHE A 67 -1.17 -11.36 -16.23
CA PHE A 67 -1.05 -12.81 -16.05
C PHE A 67 -2.33 -13.46 -15.47
N MET A 68 -3.38 -12.67 -15.23
CA MET A 68 -4.59 -13.16 -14.59
C MET A 68 -5.53 -13.79 -15.63
N THR A 69 -5.93 -15.05 -15.40
CA THR A 69 -6.78 -15.82 -16.33
C THR A 69 -8.23 -15.91 -15.87
N LEU A 70 -8.49 -15.74 -14.58
CA LEU A 70 -9.83 -15.70 -13.99
C LEU A 70 -10.22 -14.27 -13.63
N HIS A 71 -11.50 -14.09 -13.26
CA HIS A 71 -11.94 -12.82 -12.70
C HIS A 71 -11.15 -12.48 -11.42
N PRO A 72 -10.62 -11.25 -11.27
CA PRO A 72 -9.77 -10.84 -10.15
C PRO A 72 -10.31 -11.19 -8.76
N THR A 73 -11.63 -11.08 -8.57
CA THR A 73 -12.29 -11.37 -7.29
C THR A 73 -12.09 -12.81 -6.82
N LYS A 74 -11.93 -13.78 -7.74
CA LYS A 74 -11.61 -15.17 -7.37
C LYS A 74 -10.27 -15.28 -6.63
N TYR A 75 -9.28 -14.51 -7.06
CA TYR A 75 -7.96 -14.49 -6.42
C TYR A 75 -8.00 -13.72 -5.10
N ALA A 76 -8.76 -12.62 -5.02
CA ALA A 76 -8.95 -11.87 -3.79
C ALA A 76 -9.68 -12.68 -2.70
N ASP A 77 -10.69 -13.48 -3.07
CA ASP A 77 -11.38 -14.37 -2.14
C ASP A 77 -10.47 -15.50 -1.65
N LEU A 78 -9.66 -16.08 -2.55
CA LEU A 78 -8.67 -17.08 -2.19
C LEU A 78 -7.61 -16.53 -1.24
N LEU A 79 -7.11 -15.31 -1.51
CA LEU A 79 -6.19 -14.60 -0.63
C LEU A 79 -6.80 -14.44 0.76
N LYS A 80 -8.02 -13.89 0.87
CA LYS A 80 -8.71 -13.70 2.16
C LYS A 80 -8.81 -15.01 2.94
N LYS A 81 -9.27 -16.08 2.29
CA LYS A 81 -9.41 -17.40 2.91
C LYS A 81 -8.07 -17.87 3.49
N LYS A 82 -6.99 -17.72 2.72
CA LYS A 82 -5.65 -18.15 3.16
C LYS A 82 -5.06 -17.29 4.27
N LEU A 83 -5.29 -15.98 4.25
CA LEU A 83 -4.90 -15.10 5.34
C LEU A 83 -5.58 -15.49 6.65
N GLN A 84 -6.88 -15.78 6.61
CA GLN A 84 -7.66 -16.19 7.79
C GLN A 84 -7.28 -17.59 8.28
N GLU A 85 -7.12 -18.55 7.38
CA GLU A 85 -6.76 -19.94 7.71
C GLU A 85 -5.40 -20.04 8.42
N HIS A 86 -4.46 -19.15 8.09
CA HIS A 86 -3.08 -19.18 8.58
C HIS A 86 -2.72 -18.03 9.53
N ASN A 87 -3.69 -17.19 9.92
CA ASN A 87 -3.48 -16.00 10.74
C ASN A 87 -2.35 -15.10 10.21
N THR A 88 -2.26 -14.96 8.89
CA THR A 88 -1.20 -14.21 8.20
C THR A 88 -1.50 -12.71 8.27
N ASN A 89 -0.53 -11.92 8.73
CA ASN A 89 -0.63 -10.46 8.70
C ASN A 89 -0.34 -9.92 7.29
N VAL A 90 -0.97 -8.80 6.91
CA VAL A 90 -0.70 -8.15 5.62
C VAL A 90 -0.20 -6.74 5.86
N TYR A 91 0.85 -6.37 5.11
CA TYR A 91 1.44 -5.04 5.16
C TYR A 91 1.53 -4.44 3.76
N LEU A 92 1.32 -3.12 3.67
CA LEU A 92 1.59 -2.32 2.49
C LEU A 92 2.86 -1.51 2.74
N ILE A 93 3.86 -1.63 1.87
CA ILE A 93 5.14 -0.91 1.98
C ILE A 93 5.29 0.02 0.78
N ASN A 94 5.42 1.32 1.07
CA ASN A 94 5.73 2.33 0.06
C ASN A 94 7.24 2.34 -0.23
N THR A 95 7.58 2.03 -1.47
CA THR A 95 8.93 2.06 -2.06
C THR A 95 9.16 3.25 -3.01
N GLY A 96 8.15 4.13 -3.09
CA GLY A 96 8.09 5.35 -3.87
C GLY A 96 8.64 6.54 -3.10
N TRP A 97 7.86 7.62 -2.99
CA TRP A 97 8.26 8.93 -2.48
C TRP A 97 7.70 9.20 -1.08
N THR A 98 8.33 10.15 -0.38
CA THR A 98 7.89 10.73 0.89
C THR A 98 8.25 12.21 0.95
N GLY A 99 7.54 12.98 1.77
CA GLY A 99 7.78 14.42 1.97
C GLY A 99 7.37 15.31 0.79
N GLY A 100 6.60 14.78 -0.16
CA GLY A 100 6.13 15.49 -1.33
C GLY A 100 5.91 14.55 -2.52
N VAL A 101 5.23 15.05 -3.55
CA VAL A 101 5.14 14.41 -4.87
C VAL A 101 6.52 14.29 -5.52
N TYR A 102 6.66 13.44 -6.54
CA TYR A 102 7.83 13.41 -7.42
C TYR A 102 8.22 14.82 -7.88
N GLY A 103 9.52 15.14 -7.80
CA GLY A 103 10.06 16.47 -8.12
C GLY A 103 10.16 17.41 -6.91
N VAL A 104 9.37 17.18 -5.86
CA VAL A 104 9.41 17.95 -4.59
C VAL A 104 9.91 17.07 -3.45
N GLY A 105 9.25 15.93 -3.25
CA GLY A 105 9.62 14.91 -2.27
C GLY A 105 10.83 14.10 -2.70
N LYS A 106 11.24 13.19 -1.82
CA LYS A 106 12.39 12.31 -2.06
C LYS A 106 11.92 10.87 -2.11
N ARG A 107 12.56 10.06 -2.95
CA ARG A 107 12.34 8.61 -2.93
C ARG A 107 12.72 8.04 -1.56
N MET A 108 11.93 7.10 -1.06
CA MET A 108 12.16 6.38 0.18
C MET A 108 13.58 5.81 0.18
N LYS A 109 14.36 6.12 1.20
CA LYS A 109 15.72 5.60 1.31
C LYS A 109 15.64 4.08 1.44
N LEU A 110 16.38 3.36 0.59
CA LEU A 110 16.39 1.90 0.60
C LEU A 110 16.71 1.29 1.99
N PRO A 111 17.63 1.84 2.81
CA PRO A 111 17.82 1.37 4.18
C PRO A 111 16.55 1.41 5.03
N TYR A 112 15.70 2.44 4.89
CA TYR A 112 14.45 2.53 5.65
C TYR A 112 13.42 1.51 5.18
N THR A 113 13.27 1.32 3.86
CA THR A 113 12.43 0.24 3.31
C THR A 113 12.89 -1.13 3.81
N ARG A 114 14.21 -1.38 3.83
CA ARG A 114 14.76 -2.63 4.38
C ARG A 114 14.41 -2.79 5.86
N LYS A 115 14.54 -1.75 6.68
CA LYS A 115 14.14 -1.78 8.09
C LYS A 115 12.65 -2.07 8.27
N CYS A 116 11.77 -1.52 7.45
CA CYS A 116 10.35 -1.87 7.47
C CYS A 116 10.12 -3.34 7.10
N VAL A 117 10.81 -3.87 6.09
CA VAL A 117 10.73 -5.28 5.69
C VAL A 117 11.25 -6.18 6.81
N ASP A 118 12.41 -5.87 7.37
CA ASP A 118 13.02 -6.61 8.48
C ASP A 118 12.04 -6.69 9.66
N ALA A 119 11.45 -5.56 10.05
CA ALA A 119 10.48 -5.49 11.16
C ALA A 119 9.20 -6.32 10.91
N VAL A 120 8.79 -6.47 9.64
CA VAL A 120 7.68 -7.36 9.25
C VAL A 120 8.10 -8.83 9.32
N LEU A 121 9.30 -9.15 8.85
CA LEU A 121 9.80 -10.52 8.78
C LEU A 121 10.16 -11.10 10.16
N ASP A 122 10.78 -10.30 11.02
CA ASP A 122 11.12 -10.69 12.40
C ASP A 122 9.95 -10.54 13.39
N GLY A 123 8.86 -9.88 12.96
CA GLY A 123 7.64 -9.69 13.72
C GLY A 123 7.70 -8.58 14.78
N SER A 124 8.83 -7.87 14.91
CA SER A 124 9.01 -6.77 15.87
C SER A 124 7.99 -5.63 15.66
N ILE A 125 7.52 -5.43 14.42
CA ILE A 125 6.48 -4.43 14.09
C ILE A 125 5.18 -4.66 14.86
N ASN A 126 4.88 -5.90 15.30
CA ASN A 126 3.65 -6.21 16.04
C ASN A 126 3.64 -5.66 17.47
N ASN A 127 4.80 -5.25 17.99
CA ASN A 127 4.94 -4.65 19.32
C ASN A 127 4.77 -3.12 19.30
N ALA A 128 4.67 -2.51 18.11
CA ALA A 128 4.47 -1.08 17.98
C ALA A 128 3.04 -0.68 18.31
N THR A 129 2.85 0.53 18.84
CA THR A 129 1.54 1.19 18.85
C THR A 129 1.21 1.63 17.42
N PHE A 130 -0.02 1.41 16.99
CA PHE A 130 -0.52 1.82 15.67
C PHE A 130 -1.48 3.00 15.79
N VAL A 131 -1.41 3.91 14.82
CA VAL A 131 -2.35 5.02 14.64
C VAL A 131 -3.08 4.81 13.33
N LYS A 132 -4.40 5.01 13.35
CA LYS A 132 -5.22 4.86 12.16
C LYS A 132 -5.18 6.12 11.31
N ASP A 133 -4.81 5.98 10.04
CA ASP A 133 -4.92 7.04 9.05
C ASP A 133 -6.40 7.36 8.77
N PRO A 134 -6.84 8.64 8.83
CA PRO A 134 -8.25 8.98 8.69
C PRO A 134 -8.80 8.79 7.26
N LEU A 135 -7.94 8.86 6.24
CA LEU A 135 -8.38 8.85 4.84
C LEU A 135 -8.46 7.43 4.26
N PHE A 136 -7.39 6.66 4.31
CA PHE A 136 -7.30 5.28 3.83
C PHE A 136 -7.62 4.24 4.93
N GLY A 137 -7.63 4.64 6.20
CA GLY A 137 -7.93 3.74 7.30
C GLY A 137 -6.80 2.78 7.66
N PHE A 138 -5.58 3.00 7.16
CA PHE A 138 -4.42 2.17 7.43
C PHE A 138 -4.00 2.23 8.89
N GLU A 139 -3.46 1.14 9.42
CA GLU A 139 -2.77 1.15 10.71
C GLU A 139 -1.29 1.44 10.48
N ILE A 140 -0.86 2.65 10.86
CA ILE A 140 0.52 3.12 10.72
C ILE A 140 1.26 2.90 12.05
N PRO A 141 2.40 2.21 12.10
CA PRO A 141 3.16 2.08 13.33
C PRO A 141 3.75 3.44 13.73
N THR A 142 3.68 3.74 15.03
CA THR A 142 4.25 4.97 15.62
C THR A 142 5.78 4.97 15.65
N ALA A 143 6.40 3.79 15.61
CA ALA A 143 7.84 3.61 15.58
C ALA A 143 8.23 2.33 14.83
N VAL A 144 9.35 2.39 14.11
CA VAL A 144 10.05 1.24 13.53
C VAL A 144 11.54 1.49 13.77
N GLU A 145 12.25 0.53 14.36
CA GLU A 145 13.65 0.70 14.73
C GLU A 145 14.53 1.03 13.50
N GLY A 146 15.32 2.09 13.61
CA GLY A 146 16.17 2.56 12.51
C GLY A 146 15.45 3.31 11.40
N VAL A 147 14.16 3.62 11.56
CA VAL A 147 13.39 4.50 10.68
C VAL A 147 12.99 5.78 11.44
N PRO A 148 13.28 6.99 10.92
CA PRO A 148 12.84 8.22 11.56
C PRO A 148 11.31 8.26 11.73
N SER A 149 10.83 8.57 12.94
CA SER A 149 9.38 8.59 13.21
C SER A 149 8.64 9.63 12.37
N GLU A 150 9.30 10.74 12.05
CA GLU A 150 8.78 11.84 11.21
C GLU A 150 8.37 11.43 9.78
N ILE A 151 8.89 10.29 9.28
CA ILE A 151 8.51 9.78 7.95
C ILE A 151 7.46 8.67 8.01
N LEU A 152 7.19 8.10 9.19
CA LEU A 152 6.20 7.02 9.34
C LEU A 152 4.79 7.51 9.07
N ASN A 153 4.47 8.72 9.53
CA ASN A 153 3.28 9.44 9.11
C ASN A 153 3.63 10.38 7.93
N PRO A 154 3.18 10.08 6.70
CA PRO A 154 3.53 10.87 5.52
C PRO A 154 3.23 12.35 5.67
N LYS A 155 2.09 12.70 6.30
CA LYS A 155 1.70 14.10 6.49
C LYS A 155 2.78 14.88 7.24
N ASP A 156 3.42 14.27 8.23
CA ASP A 156 4.44 14.92 9.06
C ASP A 156 5.71 15.23 8.28
N SER A 157 6.02 14.44 7.25
CA SER A 157 7.17 14.64 6.37
C SER A 157 7.00 15.74 5.31
N TRP A 158 5.77 16.19 5.04
CA TRP A 158 5.52 17.26 4.06
C TRP A 158 5.70 18.65 4.68
N THR A 159 6.39 19.55 3.98
CA THR A 159 6.50 20.95 4.42
C THR A 159 5.14 21.66 4.37
N ASP A 160 4.39 21.48 3.27
CA ASP A 160 3.05 22.02 3.11
C ASP A 160 2.00 20.93 3.39
N LYS A 161 1.32 21.05 4.55
CA LYS A 161 0.30 20.10 4.99
C LYS A 161 -0.99 20.19 4.17
N ALA A 162 -1.31 21.37 3.62
CA ALA A 162 -2.49 21.54 2.78
C ALA A 162 -2.27 20.89 1.41
N ALA A 163 -1.08 21.03 0.84
CA ALA A 163 -0.70 20.32 -0.38
C ALA A 163 -0.72 18.78 -0.20
N PHE A 164 -0.33 18.29 0.99
CA PHE A 164 -0.50 16.88 1.34
C PHE A 164 -1.97 16.47 1.30
N ASP A 165 -2.85 17.22 1.98
CA ASP A 165 -4.28 16.89 2.08
C ASP A 165 -4.96 16.88 0.69
N GLU A 166 -4.64 17.85 -0.17
CA GLU A 166 -5.14 17.89 -1.55
C GLU A 166 -4.66 16.68 -2.37
N THR A 167 -3.36 16.37 -2.28
CA THR A 167 -2.76 15.25 -3.02
C THR A 167 -3.32 13.91 -2.54
N ALA A 168 -3.47 13.75 -1.22
CA ALA A 168 -4.04 12.56 -0.61
C ALA A 168 -5.49 12.36 -1.05
N LEU A 169 -6.30 13.42 -1.07
CA LEU A 169 -7.66 13.39 -1.57
C LEU A 169 -7.73 13.02 -3.07
N LYS A 170 -6.82 13.57 -3.89
CA LYS A 170 -6.71 13.22 -5.31
C LYS A 170 -6.41 11.73 -5.51
N LEU A 171 -5.43 11.20 -4.77
CA LEU A 171 -5.09 9.77 -4.83
C LEU A 171 -6.25 8.90 -4.36
N ALA A 172 -6.89 9.25 -3.25
CA ALA A 172 -8.03 8.51 -2.71
C ALA A 172 -9.22 8.45 -3.69
N LYS A 173 -9.51 9.55 -4.39
CA LYS A 173 -10.51 9.58 -5.48
C LYS A 173 -10.13 8.65 -6.64
N ALA A 174 -8.85 8.63 -7.04
CA ALA A 174 -8.39 7.72 -8.09
C ALA A 174 -8.54 6.23 -7.69
N PHE A 175 -8.28 5.90 -6.43
CA PHE A 175 -8.56 4.57 -5.88
C PHE A 175 -10.05 4.22 -5.97
N LYS A 176 -10.95 5.11 -5.52
CA LYS A 176 -12.40 4.87 -5.63
C LYS A 176 -12.87 4.70 -7.08
N GLU A 177 -12.39 5.55 -7.99
CA GLU A 177 -12.77 5.46 -9.40
C GLU A 177 -12.33 4.13 -10.00
N ASN A 178 -11.07 3.73 -9.78
CA ASN A 178 -10.55 2.45 -10.22
C ASN A 178 -11.38 1.28 -9.63
N PHE A 179 -11.78 1.37 -8.37
CA PHE A 179 -12.42 0.25 -7.67
C PHE A 179 -13.85 -0.03 -8.12
N LYS A 180 -14.53 0.91 -8.79
CA LYS A 180 -15.91 0.72 -9.29
C LYS A 180 -16.07 -0.55 -10.12
N GLN A 181 -15.03 -0.95 -10.86
CA GLN A 181 -15.03 -2.15 -11.72
C GLN A 181 -15.13 -3.47 -10.93
N PHE A 182 -14.89 -3.46 -9.62
CA PHE A 182 -14.92 -4.64 -8.76
C PHE A 182 -16.16 -4.71 -7.86
N ILE A 183 -17.07 -3.74 -7.94
CA ILE A 183 -18.31 -3.72 -7.15
C ILE A 183 -19.27 -4.78 -7.72
N LEU A 184 -19.49 -5.84 -6.95
CA LEU A 184 -20.42 -6.92 -7.32
C LEU A 184 -21.60 -6.98 -6.33
N PRO A 185 -22.81 -7.33 -6.80
CA PRO A 185 -23.95 -7.56 -5.90
C PRO A 185 -23.60 -8.58 -4.80
N GLY A 186 -23.77 -8.19 -3.54
CA GLY A 186 -23.53 -9.05 -2.38
C GLY A 186 -22.07 -9.19 -1.92
N ASN A 187 -21.11 -8.55 -2.60
CA ASN A 187 -19.71 -8.49 -2.15
C ASN A 187 -19.14 -7.09 -2.42
N ASP A 188 -19.50 -6.13 -1.56
CA ASP A 188 -19.01 -4.76 -1.66
C ASP A 188 -17.73 -4.58 -0.84
N LEU A 189 -16.58 -4.68 -1.51
CA LEU A 189 -15.28 -4.43 -0.92
C LEU A 189 -14.91 -2.93 -0.90
N SER A 190 -15.72 -2.05 -1.49
CA SER A 190 -15.41 -0.61 -1.56
C SER A 190 -15.38 0.06 -0.18
N VAL A 191 -16.08 -0.53 0.79
CA VAL A 191 -16.08 -0.12 2.21
C VAL A 191 -14.71 -0.23 2.88
N TYR A 192 -13.78 -1.00 2.31
CA TYR A 192 -12.40 -1.13 2.79
C TYR A 192 -11.41 -0.19 2.08
N GLY A 193 -11.91 0.63 1.16
CA GLY A 193 -11.12 1.64 0.46
C GLY A 193 -11.03 2.98 1.21
N PRO A 194 -10.50 4.02 0.56
CA PRO A 194 -10.42 5.35 1.12
C PRO A 194 -11.80 5.96 1.42
N ASN A 195 -11.90 6.74 2.50
CA ASN A 195 -13.07 7.47 2.92
C ASN A 195 -13.05 8.91 2.36
N VAL A 196 -13.59 9.05 1.14
CA VAL A 196 -13.77 10.33 0.43
C VAL A 196 -15.22 10.58 0.02
#